data_AF-A0A961UPC5-F1
#
_entry.id   AF-A0A961UPC5-F1
#
_cell.length_a   1.000
_cell.length_b   1.000
_cell.length_c   1.000
_cell.angle_alpha   90.00
_cell.angle_beta   90.00
_cell.angle_gamma   90.00
#
_symmetry.space_group_name_H-M   'P 1'
#
loop_
_entity.id
_entity.type
_entity.pdbx_description
1 polymer ?
#
loop_
_entity_poly.entity_id
_entity_poly.type
_entity_poly.pdbx_seq_one_letter_code
_entity_poly.pdbx_strand_id
1 'polypeptide(L)'
;HAITSAHNLLAAMLDNHIYWGNALDIDIRRVAFRRVMDMNDRALREIVCSLGGVANGFPREAGFDITVASEVMAILCLANDLDDLEKRLGDIIVAYRRDRTPVYCRDIK
;
A
#
# COMPACT_ATOMS: atom_id res chain seq x y z
N HIS A 1 0.72 13.79 9.76
CA HIS A 1 2.00 13.52 9.05
C HIS A 1 2.52 12.09 9.27
N ALA A 2 2.73 11.60 10.50
CA ALA A 2 3.29 10.25 10.73
C ALA A 2 2.51 9.12 10.03
N ILE A 3 1.17 9.16 10.11
CA ILE A 3 0.29 8.17 9.46
C ILE A 3 0.43 8.21 7.93
N THR A 4 0.46 9.41 7.34
CA THR A 4 0.68 9.62 5.91
C THR A 4 2.01 9.00 5.49
N SER A 5 3.08 9.22 6.27
CA SER A 5 4.41 8.66 6.01
C SER A 5 4.41 7.13 6.10
N ALA A 6 3.83 6.55 7.16
CA ALA A 6 3.77 5.11 7.34
C ALA A 6 2.96 4.41 6.23
N HIS A 7 1.80 4.97 5.87
CA HIS A 7 0.97 4.43 4.79
C HIS A 7 1.70 4.48 3.45
N ASN A 8 2.29 5.64 3.10
CA ASN A 8 2.99 5.77 1.82
C ASN A 8 4.30 4.97 1.77
N LEU A 9 4.94 4.71 2.92
CA LEU A 9 6.08 3.81 3.02
C LEU A 9 5.67 2.39 2.60
N LEU A 10 4.55 1.86 3.11
CA LEU A 10 4.05 0.54 2.71
C LEU A 10 3.72 0.48 1.21
N ALA A 11 3.07 1.51 0.67
CA ALA A 11 2.80 1.61 -0.76
C ALA A 11 4.10 1.62 -1.60
N ALA A 12 5.15 2.31 -1.13
CA ALA A 12 6.45 2.33 -1.80
C ALA A 12 7.17 0.98 -1.71
N MET A 13 7.14 0.32 -0.55
CA MET A 13 7.73 -1.01 -0.35
C MET A 13 7.04 -2.07 -1.21
N LEU A 14 5.72 -1.98 -1.38
CA LEU A 14 4.96 -2.86 -2.27
C LEU A 14 5.42 -2.73 -3.72
N ASP A 15 5.49 -1.51 -4.25
CA ASP A 15 5.95 -1.30 -5.63
C ASP A 15 7.43 -1.69 -5.80
N ASN A 16 8.26 -1.46 -4.77
CA ASN A 16 9.67 -1.89 -4.76
C ASN A 16 9.83 -3.43 -4.76
N HIS A 17 9.01 -4.15 -4.00
CA HIS A 17 9.00 -5.61 -4.00
C HIS A 17 8.62 -6.17 -5.37
N ILE A 18 7.64 -5.56 -6.03
CA ILE A 18 7.24 -5.93 -7.39
C ILE A 18 8.39 -5.65 -8.38
N TYR A 19 9.07 -4.51 -8.22
CA TYR A 19 10.21 -4.13 -9.07
C TYR A 19 11.37 -5.15 -9.00
N TRP A 20 11.76 -5.58 -7.80
CA TRP A 20 12.93 -6.46 -7.59
C TRP A 20 12.64 -7.96 -7.76
N GLY A 21 11.65 -8.31 -8.58
CA GLY A 21 11.40 -9.70 -8.98
C GLY A 21 10.12 -10.30 -8.43
N ASN A 22 9.32 -9.54 -7.68
CA ASN A 22 7.96 -9.92 -7.27
C ASN A 22 7.88 -11.35 -6.71
N ALA A 23 8.73 -11.67 -5.73
CA ALA A 23 8.83 -13.03 -5.18
C ALA A 23 7.53 -13.55 -4.54
N LEU A 24 6.57 -12.66 -4.26
CA LEU A 24 5.26 -13.01 -3.70
C LEU A 24 4.19 -13.25 -4.78
N ASP A 25 4.55 -13.15 -6.07
CA ASP A 25 3.65 -13.24 -7.24
C ASP A 25 2.41 -12.35 -7.11
N ILE A 26 2.61 -11.10 -6.67
CA ILE A 26 1.56 -10.09 -6.59
C ILE A 26 1.01 -9.83 -7.99
N ASP A 27 -0.31 -9.91 -8.16
CA ASP A 27 -0.97 -9.45 -9.37
C ASP A 27 -1.12 -7.92 -9.30
N ILE A 28 -0.39 -7.20 -10.15
CA ILE A 28 -0.37 -5.72 -10.19
C ILE A 28 -1.76 -5.11 -10.42
N ARG A 29 -2.71 -5.88 -10.98
CA ARG A 29 -4.11 -5.45 -11.19
C ARG A 29 -4.98 -5.63 -9.95
N ARG A 30 -4.46 -6.30 -8.91
CA ARG A 30 -5.16 -6.64 -7.67
C ARG A 30 -4.45 -6.09 -6.43
N VAL A 31 -3.72 -4.99 -6.60
CA VAL A 31 -3.20 -4.22 -5.46
C VAL A 31 -4.37 -3.46 -4.84
N ALA A 32 -4.73 -3.81 -3.60
CA ALA A 32 -5.81 -3.16 -2.86
C ALA A 32 -5.32 -1.89 -2.18
N PHE A 33 -4.04 -1.84 -1.83
CA PHE A 33 -3.45 -0.73 -1.09
C PHE A 33 -3.20 0.49 -1.99
N ARG A 34 -3.88 1.60 -1.66
CA ARG A 34 -3.76 2.90 -2.34
C ARG A 34 -2.67 3.74 -1.68
N ARG A 35 -2.53 5.00 -2.10
CA ARG A 35 -1.67 5.99 -1.44
C ARG A 35 -2.54 6.97 -0.67
N VAL A 36 -1.95 7.80 0.19
CA VAL A 36 -2.71 8.84 0.90
C VAL A 36 -2.02 10.18 0.93
N MET A 37 -2.84 11.23 0.98
CA MET A 37 -2.40 12.61 1.19
C MET A 37 -3.44 13.35 2.02
N ASP A 38 -3.01 14.25 2.91
CA ASP A 38 -3.92 15.08 3.70
C ASP A 38 -4.25 16.39 2.98
N MET A 39 -4.79 16.26 1.78
CA MET A 39 -5.17 17.38 0.90
C MET A 39 -6.42 17.01 0.11
N ASN A 40 -7.27 18.00 -0.15
CA ASN A 40 -8.46 17.83 -0.97
C ASN A 40 -8.12 17.91 -2.47
N ASP A 41 -7.41 16.90 -2.98
CA ASP A 41 -7.01 16.81 -4.38
C ASP A 41 -7.82 15.74 -5.14
N ARG A 42 -8.73 16.19 -5.99
CA ARG A 42 -9.56 15.28 -6.81
C ARG A 42 -8.79 14.64 -7.97
N ALA A 43 -7.69 15.23 -8.41
CA ALA A 43 -6.95 14.75 -9.58
C ALA A 43 -6.25 13.41 -9.30
N LEU A 44 -6.01 13.10 -8.02
CA LEU A 44 -5.31 11.89 -7.61
C LEU A 44 -6.22 10.69 -7.33
N ARG A 45 -7.54 10.81 -7.56
CA ARG A 45 -8.49 9.70 -7.34
C ARG A 45 -8.16 8.46 -8.17
N GLU A 46 -7.76 8.67 -9.41
CA GLU A 46 -7.37 7.61 -10.34
C GLU A 46 -6.13 8.06 -11.10
N ILE A 47 -5.06 7.27 -11.00
CA ILE A 47 -3.78 7.55 -11.65
C ILE A 47 -3.19 6.26 -12.22
N VAL A 48 -2.25 6.41 -13.14
CA VAL A 48 -1.33 5.33 -13.53
C VAL A 48 0.05 5.68 -12.98
N CYS A 49 0.62 4.80 -12.15
CA CYS A 49 1.96 4.99 -11.59
C CYS A 49 3.01 4.15 -12.34
N SER A 50 4.28 4.37 -12.00
CA SER A 50 5.43 3.57 -12.49
C SER A 50 5.62 3.60 -14.01
N LEU A 51 5.39 4.77 -14.62
CA LEU A 51 5.64 5.05 -16.04
C LEU A 51 7.08 5.54 -16.29
N GLY A 52 7.53 5.50 -17.54
CA GLY A 52 8.84 6.07 -17.94
C GLY A 52 9.96 5.04 -18.20
N GLY A 53 9.60 3.79 -18.47
CA GLY A 53 10.54 2.76 -18.91
C GLY A 53 11.01 1.82 -17.80
N VAL A 54 11.96 0.94 -18.14
CA VAL A 54 12.37 -0.21 -17.32
C VAL A 54 12.82 0.18 -15.90
N ALA A 55 13.50 1.32 -15.76
CA ALA A 55 14.02 1.77 -14.47
C ALA A 55 12.93 2.24 -13.47
N ASN A 56 11.71 2.50 -13.94
CA ASN A 56 10.64 3.10 -13.13
C ASN A 56 9.58 2.09 -12.66
N GLY A 57 9.82 0.79 -12.88
CA GLY A 57 8.93 -0.27 -12.43
C GLY A 57 7.89 -0.72 -13.45
N PHE A 58 6.79 -1.27 -12.94
CA PHE A 58 5.72 -1.87 -13.73
C PHE A 58 4.48 -0.98 -13.67
N PRO A 59 3.99 -0.46 -14.81
CA PRO A 59 2.80 0.39 -14.83
C PRO A 59 1.58 -0.30 -14.25
N ARG A 60 0.84 0.41 -13.38
CA ARG A 60 -0.44 -0.06 -12.83
C ARG A 60 -1.36 1.09 -12.49
N GLU A 61 -2.65 0.78 -12.42
CA GLU A 61 -3.66 1.68 -11.87
C GLU A 61 -3.48 1.82 -10.34
N ALA A 62 -3.65 3.04 -9.86
CA ALA A 62 -3.55 3.40 -8.46
C ALA A 62 -4.43 4.63 -8.17
N GLY A 63 -4.37 5.13 -6.94
CA GLY A 63 -4.96 6.41 -6.58
C GLY A 63 -4.61 6.79 -5.16
N PHE A 64 -5.08 7.97 -4.77
CA PHE A 64 -4.93 8.53 -3.45
C PHE A 64 -6.28 8.65 -2.75
N ASP A 65 -6.26 8.41 -1.45
CA ASP A 65 -7.34 8.73 -0.53
C ASP A 65 -6.88 9.80 0.47
N ILE A 66 -7.83 10.45 1.14
CA ILE A 66 -7.48 11.41 2.20
C ILE A 66 -6.87 10.65 3.39
N THR A 67 -5.85 11.19 4.05
CA THR A 67 -5.10 10.47 5.12
C THR A 67 -6.00 9.88 6.21
N VAL A 68 -7.11 10.55 6.56
CA VAL A 68 -8.04 10.06 7.59
C VAL A 68 -8.81 8.79 7.17
N ALA A 69 -8.88 8.49 5.88
CA ALA A 69 -9.49 7.25 5.35
C ALA A 69 -8.53 6.05 5.40
N SER A 70 -7.27 6.25 5.79
CA SER A 70 -6.25 5.22 5.88
C SER A 70 -6.61 4.15 6.91
N GLU A 71 -6.45 2.87 6.57
CA GLU A 71 -6.55 1.77 7.53
C GLU A 71 -5.52 1.90 8.67
N VAL A 72 -4.34 2.48 8.39
CA VAL A 72 -3.33 2.80 9.42
C VAL A 72 -3.90 3.77 10.47
N MET A 73 -4.76 4.71 10.07
CA MET A 73 -5.46 5.60 11.02
C MET A 73 -6.44 4.80 11.89
N ALA A 74 -7.24 3.93 11.27
CA ALA A 74 -8.20 3.09 11.99
C ALA A 74 -7.50 2.18 13.00
N ILE A 75 -6.40 1.53 12.61
CA ILE A 75 -5.60 0.67 13.47
C ILE A 75 -5.00 1.47 14.63
N LEU A 76 -4.44 2.66 14.36
CA LEU A 76 -3.90 3.51 15.42
C LEU A 76 -4.96 3.89 16.46
N CYS A 77 -6.19 4.16 16.03
CA CYS A 77 -7.32 4.47 16.92
C CYS A 77 -7.86 3.28 17.72
N LEU A 78 -7.55 2.05 17.30
CA LEU A 78 -8.08 0.80 17.87
C LEU A 78 -7.03 -0.05 18.59
N ALA A 79 -5.75 0.30 18.47
CA ALA A 79 -4.65 -0.40 19.12
C ALA A 79 -4.59 -0.06 20.62
N ASN A 80 -4.31 -1.05 21.46
CA ASN A 80 -4.20 -0.88 22.91
C ASN A 80 -2.78 -0.54 23.36
N ASP A 81 -1.79 -1.01 22.61
CA ASP A 81 -0.36 -0.83 22.86
C ASP A 81 0.43 -0.97 21.54
N LEU A 82 1.77 -0.87 21.62
CA LEU A 82 2.63 -0.93 20.43
C LEU A 82 2.69 -2.33 19.81
N ASP A 83 2.60 -3.38 20.61
CA ASP A 83 2.65 -4.77 20.11
C ASP A 83 1.34 -5.11 19.36
N ASP A 84 0.19 -4.67 19.88
CA ASP A 84 -1.12 -4.76 19.20
C ASP A 84 -1.13 -3.92 17.92
N LEU A 85 -0.53 -2.73 17.95
CA LEU A 85 -0.36 -1.88 16.76
C LEU A 85 0.45 -2.59 15.68
N GLU A 86 1.63 -3.12 16.00
CA GLU A 86 2.51 -3.81 15.05
C GLU A 86 1.82 -5.04 14.45
N LYS A 87 1.16 -5.85 15.29
CA LYS A 87 0.41 -7.03 14.85
C LYS A 87 -0.69 -6.66 13.85
N ARG A 88 -1.52 -5.65 14.17
CA ARG A 88 -2.62 -5.20 13.31
C ARG A 88 -2.11 -4.61 12.00
N LEU A 89 -1.03 -3.84 12.03
CA LEU A 89 -0.37 -3.36 10.81
C LEU A 89 0.11 -4.52 9.95
N GLY A 90 0.70 -5.55 10.55
CA GLY A 90 1.14 -6.76 9.85
C GLY A 90 -0.01 -7.56 9.21
N ASP A 91 -1.21 -7.50 9.78
CA ASP A 91 -2.43 -8.17 9.31
C ASP A 91 -3.16 -7.44 8.16
N ILE A 92 -2.72 -6.24 7.76
CA ILE A 92 -3.29 -5.51 6.63
C ILE A 92 -3.09 -6.32 5.34
N ILE A 93 -4.16 -6.48 4.56
CA ILE A 93 -4.09 -7.06 3.20
C ILE A 93 -3.71 -5.95 2.22
N VAL A 94 -2.57 -6.09 1.56
CA VAL A 94 -2.05 -5.06 0.66
C VAL A 94 -2.31 -5.36 -0.83
N ALA A 95 -2.34 -6.64 -1.18
CA ALA A 95 -2.61 -7.09 -2.54
C ALA A 95 -3.08 -8.55 -2.56
N TYR A 96 -3.40 -9.03 -3.76
CA TYR A 96 -3.69 -10.43 -4.01
C TYR A 96 -2.72 -11.00 -5.05
N ARG A 97 -2.40 -12.28 -4.89
CA ARG A 97 -1.68 -13.05 -5.91
C ARG A 97 -2.59 -13.39 -7.09
N ARG A 98 -2.03 -13.98 -8.14
CA ARG A 98 -2.79 -14.42 -9.34
C ARG A 98 -3.84 -15.48 -9.01
N ASP A 99 -3.56 -16.34 -8.04
CA ASP A 99 -4.47 -17.36 -7.51
C ASP A 99 -5.52 -16.81 -6.53
N ARG A 100 -5.52 -15.47 -6.32
CA ARG A 100 -6.40 -14.73 -5.39
C ARG A 100 -6.12 -14.96 -3.91
N THR A 101 -5.01 -15.58 -3.54
CA THR A 101 -4.58 -15.62 -2.14
C THR A 101 -4.14 -14.22 -1.69
N PRO A 102 -4.40 -13.84 -0.42
CA PRO A 102 -4.03 -12.53 0.10
C PRO A 102 -2.52 -12.42 0.31
N VAL A 103 -2.00 -11.22 0.13
CA VAL A 103 -0.65 -10.80 0.53
C VAL A 103 -0.80 -9.79 1.65
N TYR A 104 -0.15 -10.04 2.77
CA TYR A 104 -0.23 -9.21 3.97
C TYR A 104 0.94 -8.23 4.05
N CYS A 105 0.79 -7.15 4.81
CA CYS A 105 1.87 -6.19 5.07
C CYS A 105 3.11 -6.88 5.63
N ARG A 106 2.95 -7.83 6.56
CA ARG A 106 4.07 -8.62 7.12
C ARG A 106 4.84 -9.45 6.10
N ASP A 107 4.25 -9.73 4.93
CA ASP A 107 4.91 -10.48 3.86
C ASP A 107 5.87 -9.56 3.07
N ILE A 108 5.61 -8.24 3.10
CA ILE A 108 6.41 -7.20 2.46
C ILE A 108 7.41 -6.67 3.49
N LYS A 109 8.64 -7.21 3.44
CA LYS A 109 9.74 -6.83 4.33
C LYS A 109 10.39 -5.50 3.98
#